data_AF-A0A559BS54-F1
#
_entry.id   AF-A0A559BS54-F1
#
_cell.length_a   1.000
_cell.length_b   1.000
_cell.length_c   1.000
_cell.angle_alpha   90.00
_cell.angle_beta   90.00
_cell.angle_gamma   90.00
#
_symmetry.space_group_name_H-M   'P 1'
#
loop_
_entity.id
_entity.type
_entity.pdbx_description
1 polymer ?
#
loop_
_entity_poly.entity_id
_entity_poly.type
_entity_poly.pdbx_seq_one_letter_code
_entity_poly.pdbx_strand_id
1 'polypeptide(L)'
;MFGELIRYLDQYEDVILREIKAQFPDVAVDKLMEEYIKAGLILRENKRYYLNFSMLESLDSLELDQEIFVREASPVYQALLEQSFETELRNQINAAILVEKTDFARIKMTLSNYFYKVKQQYPLTEKQQELYDILGDVNPEYALKYMTAFLLKFLKKDQLMQKCRDIFVDSLVVLGYIVQNEDGKYELAIDFDKERLTFYLA
;
A
#
# COMPACT_ATOMS: atom_id res chain seq x y z
N MET A 1 22.31 5.64 -11.70
CA MET A 1 23.06 6.85 -11.32
C MET A 1 22.77 7.34 -9.90
N PHE A 2 21.56 7.78 -9.54
CA PHE A 2 21.26 8.20 -8.15
C PHE A 2 21.65 7.13 -7.12
N GLY A 3 21.20 5.89 -7.30
CA GLY A 3 21.56 4.78 -6.41
C GLY A 3 23.05 4.46 -6.33
N GLU A 4 23.86 4.80 -7.34
CA GLU A 4 25.31 4.60 -7.30
C GLU A 4 26.00 5.69 -6.48
N LEU A 5 25.57 6.95 -6.63
CA LEU A 5 26.05 8.06 -5.80
C LEU A 5 25.69 7.84 -4.33
N ILE A 6 24.45 7.43 -4.04
CA ILE A 6 24.02 7.13 -2.68
C ILE A 6 24.86 6.00 -2.09
N ARG A 7 25.04 4.89 -2.81
CA ARG A 7 25.92 3.79 -2.37
C ARG A 7 27.36 4.25 -2.13
N TYR A 8 27.87 5.17 -2.93
CA TYR A 8 29.22 5.71 -2.75
C TYR A 8 29.31 6.57 -1.48
N LEU A 9 28.40 7.54 -1.28
CA LEU A 9 28.39 8.41 -0.10
C LEU A 9 28.05 7.67 1.21
N ASP A 10 27.42 6.51 1.08
CA ASP A 10 27.11 5.63 2.19
C ASP A 10 28.29 4.73 2.62
N GLN A 11 29.22 4.44 1.69
CA GLN A 11 30.41 3.64 1.97
C GLN A 11 31.60 4.47 2.43
N TYR A 12 31.64 5.75 2.06
CA TYR A 12 32.77 6.64 2.32
C TYR A 12 32.33 7.87 3.08
N GLU A 13 33.03 8.17 4.17
CA GLU A 13 32.87 9.42 4.93
C GLU A 13 33.79 10.52 4.35
N ASP A 14 33.47 11.78 4.65
CA ASP A 14 34.28 12.95 4.29
C ASP A 14 34.60 13.09 2.80
N VAL A 15 33.67 12.68 1.94
CA VAL A 15 33.82 12.71 0.49
C VAL A 15 33.85 14.14 -0.04
N ILE A 16 34.82 14.46 -0.91
CA ILE A 16 34.90 15.76 -1.61
C ILE A 16 34.36 15.68 -3.04
N LEU A 17 33.92 16.83 -3.57
CA LEU A 17 33.42 16.97 -4.94
C LEU A 17 34.36 16.40 -6.01
N ARG A 18 35.68 16.53 -5.81
CA ARG A 18 36.69 16.02 -6.76
C ARG A 18 36.69 14.50 -6.84
N GLU A 19 36.47 13.81 -5.73
CA GLU A 19 36.38 12.34 -5.67
C GLU A 19 35.11 11.86 -6.36
N ILE A 20 33.98 12.53 -6.11
CA ILE A 20 32.72 12.24 -6.79
C ILE A 20 32.88 12.43 -8.30
N LYS A 21 33.50 13.53 -8.76
CA LYS A 21 33.78 13.76 -10.19
C LYS A 21 34.70 12.71 -10.81
N ALA A 22 35.68 12.21 -10.05
CA ALA A 22 36.56 11.15 -10.52
C ALA A 22 35.82 9.81 -10.67
N GLN A 23 34.90 9.53 -9.75
CA GLN A 23 34.08 8.31 -9.76
C GLN A 23 32.97 8.34 -10.82
N PHE A 24 32.46 9.53 -11.16
CA PHE A 24 31.38 9.76 -12.13
C PHE A 24 31.79 10.77 -13.20
N PRO A 25 32.78 10.45 -14.07
CA PRO A 25 33.39 11.42 -14.99
C PRO A 25 32.45 11.92 -16.09
N ASP A 26 31.52 11.07 -16.54
CA ASP A 26 30.60 11.37 -17.64
C ASP A 26 29.33 12.10 -17.19
N VAL A 27 29.28 12.56 -15.93
CA VAL A 27 28.09 13.21 -15.39
C VAL A 27 28.35 14.63 -14.91
N ALA A 28 27.36 15.49 -15.13
CA ALA A 28 27.27 16.84 -14.56
C ALA A 28 27.05 16.79 -13.03
N VAL A 29 28.04 16.31 -12.28
CA VAL A 29 28.01 16.12 -10.83
C VAL A 29 27.61 17.41 -10.12
N ASP A 30 28.14 18.57 -10.52
CA ASP A 30 27.84 19.85 -9.86
C ASP A 30 26.33 20.14 -9.80
N LYS A 31 25.64 19.98 -10.94
CA LYS A 31 24.20 20.22 -11.03
C LYS A 31 23.40 19.21 -10.19
N LEU A 32 23.79 17.94 -10.21
CA LEU A 32 23.12 16.90 -9.42
C LEU A 32 23.29 17.11 -7.92
N MET A 33 24.47 17.51 -7.46
CA MET A 33 24.69 17.78 -6.04
C MET A 33 23.84 18.96 -5.58
N GLU A 34 23.69 20.01 -6.39
CA GLU A 34 22.79 21.12 -6.09
C GLU A 34 21.32 20.65 -6.00
N GLU A 35 20.87 19.80 -6.92
CA GLU A 35 19.52 19.23 -6.91
C GLU A 35 19.28 18.38 -5.66
N TYR A 36 20.22 17.50 -5.28
CA TYR A 36 20.07 16.63 -4.11
C TYR A 36 20.22 17.36 -2.77
N ILE A 37 21.05 18.40 -2.70
CA ILE A 37 21.11 19.28 -1.53
C ILE A 37 19.79 20.04 -1.39
N LYS A 38 19.25 20.57 -2.48
CA LYS A 38 17.96 21.27 -2.47
C LYS A 38 16.81 20.34 -2.10
N ALA A 39 16.87 19.07 -2.51
CA ALA A 39 15.90 18.04 -2.12
C ALA A 39 16.10 17.54 -0.68
N GLY A 40 17.14 17.97 0.03
CA GLY A 40 17.43 17.54 1.39
C GLY A 40 17.95 16.10 1.49
N LEU A 41 18.37 15.49 0.38
CA LEU A 41 18.90 14.12 0.34
C LEU A 41 20.40 14.06 0.68
N ILE A 42 21.11 15.16 0.40
CA ILE A 42 22.55 15.29 0.65
C ILE A 42 22.79 16.55 1.48
N LEU A 43 23.65 16.43 2.48
CA LEU A 43 24.14 17.55 3.28
C LEU A 43 25.55 17.91 2.81
N ARG A 44 25.82 19.22 2.70
CA ARG A 44 27.16 19.74 2.41
C ARG A 44 27.67 20.58 3.56
N GLU A 45 28.70 20.10 4.24
CA GLU A 45 29.36 20.81 5.34
C GLU A 45 30.87 20.82 5.13
N ASN A 46 31.54 21.95 5.37
CA ASN A 46 33.01 22.06 5.25
C ASN A 46 33.59 21.52 3.93
N LYS A 47 32.86 21.70 2.82
CA LYS A 47 33.18 21.18 1.48
C LYS A 47 33.18 19.65 1.36
N ARG A 48 32.58 18.94 2.31
CA ARG A 48 32.29 17.51 2.31
C ARG A 48 30.82 17.26 2.05
N TYR A 49 30.50 16.08 1.53
CA TYR A 49 29.14 15.67 1.17
C TYR A 49 28.77 14.41 1.93
N TYR A 50 27.58 14.42 2.53
CA TYR A 50 27.05 13.34 3.37
C TYR A 50 25.62 13.04 2.98
N LEU A 51 25.14 11.83 3.24
CA LEU A 51 23.71 11.53 3.17
C LEU A 51 22.96 12.26 4.28
N ASN A 52 21.79 12.83 3.96
CA ASN A 52 20.96 13.57 4.90
C ASN A 52 19.67 12.82 5.25
N PHE A 53 19.73 11.48 5.22
CA PHE A 53 18.65 10.60 5.60
C PHE A 53 19.20 9.36 6.30
N SER A 54 18.39 8.74 7.14
CA SER A 54 18.75 7.51 7.85
C SER A 54 18.26 6.28 7.10
N MET A 55 19.05 5.21 7.13
CA MET A 55 18.61 3.90 6.68
C MET A 55 17.67 3.28 7.72
N LEU A 56 16.72 2.48 7.25
CA LEU A 56 15.82 1.71 8.09
C LEU A 56 16.58 0.55 8.72
N GLU A 57 16.67 0.56 10.05
CA GLU A 57 17.37 -0.46 10.83
C GLU A 57 16.43 -1.41 11.57
N SER A 58 15.16 -1.01 11.80
CA SER A 58 14.12 -1.82 12.45
C SER A 58 12.75 -1.52 11.86
N LEU A 59 11.81 -2.47 12.02
CA LEU A 59 10.41 -2.34 11.62
C LEU A 59 9.48 -1.95 12.79
N ASP A 60 9.99 -1.87 14.02
CA ASP A 60 9.17 -1.73 15.24
C ASP A 60 8.24 -0.50 15.24
N SER A 61 8.63 0.56 14.53
CA SER A 61 7.88 1.80 14.41
C SER A 61 7.54 2.15 12.96
N LEU A 62 7.58 1.17 12.06
CA LEU A 62 7.31 1.40 10.65
C LEU A 62 5.80 1.52 10.42
N GLU A 63 5.38 2.65 9.87
CA GLU A 63 4.00 2.87 9.46
C GLU A 63 3.80 2.61 7.96
N LEU A 64 2.59 2.19 7.58
CA LEU A 64 2.23 2.05 6.17
C LEU A 64 2.29 3.42 5.48
N ASP A 65 2.78 3.46 4.24
CA ASP A 65 3.01 4.68 3.44
C ASP A 65 4.09 5.64 3.99
N GLN A 66 4.86 5.23 5.01
CA GLN A 66 6.03 5.99 5.47
C GLN A 66 7.15 5.95 4.42
N GLU A 67 7.71 7.12 4.09
CA GLU A 67 8.91 7.20 3.26
C GLU A 67 10.13 6.67 4.02
N ILE A 68 10.78 5.66 3.45
CA ILE A 68 11.93 4.98 4.07
C ILE A 68 13.07 4.79 3.07
N PHE A 69 14.29 4.69 3.59
CA PHE A 69 15.46 4.23 2.85
C PHE A 69 15.90 2.88 3.40
N VAL A 70 16.00 1.86 2.55
CA VAL A 70 16.40 0.50 2.98
C VAL A 70 17.37 -0.08 1.97
N ARG A 71 18.36 -0.84 2.47
CA ARG A 71 19.32 -1.57 1.62
C ARG A 71 18.68 -2.89 1.19
N GLU A 72 18.65 -3.17 -0.10
CA GLU A 72 18.09 -4.43 -0.62
C GLU A 72 18.77 -5.69 -0.04
N ALA A 73 20.05 -5.60 0.29
CA ALA A 73 20.81 -6.71 0.87
C ALA A 73 20.67 -6.83 2.40
N SER A 74 19.91 -5.96 3.08
CA SER A 74 19.79 -6.03 4.54
C SER A 74 18.75 -7.07 4.98
N PRO A 75 18.93 -7.66 6.18
CA PRO A 75 17.89 -8.50 6.79
C PRO A 75 16.56 -7.74 7.00
N VAL A 76 16.63 -6.44 7.24
CA VAL A 76 15.45 -5.57 7.43
C VAL A 76 14.61 -5.51 6.17
N TYR A 77 15.22 -5.49 4.98
CA TYR A 77 14.48 -5.54 3.72
C TYR A 77 13.72 -6.85 3.56
N GLN A 78 14.32 -7.99 3.91
CA GLN A 78 13.63 -9.28 3.87
C GLN A 78 12.47 -9.33 4.87
N ALA A 79 12.67 -8.83 6.09
CA ALA A 79 11.60 -8.70 7.07
C ALA A 79 10.48 -7.76 6.58
N LEU A 80 10.81 -6.69 5.87
CA LEU A 80 9.84 -5.76 5.28
C LEU A 80 8.98 -6.43 4.21
N LEU A 81 9.54 -7.33 3.41
CA LEU A 81 8.79 -8.11 2.42
C LEU A 81 7.73 -9.02 3.07
N GLU A 82 7.99 -9.50 4.27
CA GLU A 82 7.09 -10.37 5.04
C GLU A 82 6.13 -9.59 5.95
N GLN A 83 6.44 -8.32 6.23
CA GLN A 83 5.64 -7.47 7.10
C GLN A 83 4.25 -7.20 6.50
N SER A 84 3.23 -7.33 7.35
CA SER A 84 1.86 -6.94 7.02
C SER A 84 1.41 -5.72 7.81
N PHE A 85 0.62 -4.87 7.18
CA PHE A 85 0.01 -3.69 7.75
C PHE A 85 -1.51 -3.86 7.75
N GLU A 86 -2.16 -3.28 8.75
CA GLU A 86 -3.61 -3.22 8.81
C GLU A 86 -4.11 -1.92 8.15
N THR A 87 -5.17 -2.03 7.38
CA THR A 87 -5.86 -0.88 6.77
C THR A 87 -7.34 -0.92 7.10
N GLU A 88 -7.92 0.25 7.29
CA GLU A 88 -9.33 0.40 7.63
C GLU A 88 -10.08 1.22 6.58
N LEU A 89 -11.14 0.64 6.01
CA LEU A 89 -12.11 1.35 5.18
C LEU A 89 -13.36 1.64 6.00
N ARG A 90 -13.50 2.89 6.42
CA ARG A 90 -14.60 3.34 7.28
C ARG A 90 -15.72 3.95 6.45
N ASN A 91 -16.92 3.39 6.57
CA ASN A 91 -18.10 3.97 5.95
C ASN A 91 -18.63 5.15 6.78
N GLN A 92 -18.70 6.34 6.19
CA GLN A 92 -19.15 7.55 6.88
C GLN A 92 -20.66 7.57 7.19
N ILE A 93 -21.47 6.72 6.56
CA ILE A 93 -22.93 6.73 6.66
C ILE A 93 -23.45 5.68 7.65
N ASN A 94 -22.90 4.46 7.64
CA ASN A 94 -23.44 3.33 8.41
C ASN A 94 -22.47 2.76 9.46
N ALA A 95 -21.39 3.48 9.78
CA ALA A 95 -20.39 3.16 10.79
C ALA A 95 -19.65 1.82 10.60
N ALA A 96 -19.94 1.09 9.51
CA ALA A 96 -19.24 -0.16 9.21
C ALA A 96 -17.77 0.10 8.89
N ILE A 97 -16.91 -0.78 9.37
CA ILE A 97 -15.47 -0.74 9.17
C ILE A 97 -15.06 -2.03 8.49
N LEU A 98 -14.34 -1.94 7.38
CA LEU A 98 -13.67 -3.09 6.77
C LEU A 98 -12.20 -3.00 7.14
N VAL A 99 -11.71 -4.01 7.86
CA VAL A 99 -10.32 -4.15 8.27
C VAL A 99 -9.67 -5.18 7.36
N GLU A 100 -8.60 -4.78 6.68
CA GLU A 100 -7.90 -5.62 5.71
C GLU A 100 -6.39 -5.57 5.97
N LYS A 101 -5.70 -6.68 5.70
CA LYS A 101 -4.23 -6.73 5.76
C LYS A 101 -3.59 -6.53 4.39
N THR A 102 -2.55 -5.70 4.35
CA THR A 102 -1.75 -5.45 3.14
C THR A 102 -0.26 -5.65 3.39
N ASP A 103 0.48 -5.92 2.33
CA ASP A 103 1.93 -5.69 2.25
C ASP A 103 2.24 -4.22 1.92
N PHE A 104 3.49 -3.79 2.11
CA PHE A 104 3.93 -2.42 1.80
C PHE A 104 3.84 -2.08 0.30
N ALA A 105 3.90 -3.08 -0.59
CA ALA A 105 3.80 -2.90 -2.04
C ALA A 105 2.36 -2.96 -2.57
N ARG A 106 1.36 -3.19 -1.68
CA ARG A 106 -0.07 -3.25 -1.98
C ARG A 106 -0.40 -4.24 -3.10
N ILE A 107 0.27 -5.38 -3.11
CA ILE A 107 0.09 -6.44 -4.11
C ILE A 107 -1.14 -7.29 -3.78
N LYS A 108 -1.44 -7.47 -2.49
CA LYS A 108 -2.62 -8.20 -2.05
C LYS A 108 -3.91 -7.65 -2.64
N MET A 109 -4.83 -8.56 -2.93
CA MET A 109 -6.14 -8.27 -3.52
C MET A 109 -7.12 -7.87 -2.42
N THR A 110 -6.97 -6.64 -1.94
CA THR A 110 -7.86 -6.02 -0.95
C THR A 110 -8.53 -4.79 -1.56
N LEU A 111 -9.68 -4.41 -1.03
CA LEU A 111 -10.43 -3.25 -1.48
C LEU A 111 -9.64 -1.96 -1.25
N SER A 112 -8.92 -1.88 -0.12
CA SER A 112 -8.03 -0.79 0.25
C SER A 112 -6.90 -0.60 -0.77
N ASN A 113 -6.24 -1.70 -1.16
CA ASN A 113 -5.17 -1.66 -2.15
C ASN A 113 -5.67 -1.29 -3.54
N TYR A 114 -6.82 -1.85 -3.94
CA TYR A 114 -7.45 -1.52 -5.21
C TYR A 114 -7.75 -0.02 -5.31
N PHE A 115 -8.47 0.56 -4.34
CA PHE A 115 -8.81 1.97 -4.37
C PHE A 115 -7.58 2.87 -4.28
N TYR A 116 -6.57 2.49 -3.50
CA TYR A 116 -5.30 3.20 -3.44
C TYR A 116 -4.64 3.27 -4.82
N LYS A 117 -4.50 2.13 -5.51
CA LYS A 117 -3.84 2.09 -6.82
C LYS A 117 -4.63 2.82 -7.90
N VAL A 118 -5.96 2.69 -7.92
CA VAL A 118 -6.83 3.43 -8.85
C VAL A 118 -6.64 4.94 -8.64
N LYS A 119 -6.67 5.41 -7.39
CA LYS A 119 -6.49 6.83 -7.06
C LYS A 119 -5.13 7.37 -7.49
N GLN A 120 -4.06 6.60 -7.31
CA GLN A 120 -2.69 6.99 -7.68
C GLN A 120 -2.33 6.68 -9.14
N GLN A 121 -3.26 6.08 -9.91
CA GLN A 121 -3.03 5.61 -11.28
C GLN A 121 -1.86 4.62 -11.39
N TYR A 122 -1.68 3.78 -10.38
CA TYR A 122 -0.66 2.74 -10.37
C TYR A 122 -1.11 1.49 -11.13
N PRO A 123 -0.18 0.71 -11.70
CA PRO A 123 -0.50 -0.54 -12.36
C PRO A 123 -1.24 -1.52 -11.43
N LEU A 124 -2.38 -2.01 -11.91
CA LEU A 124 -3.16 -3.05 -11.26
C LEU A 124 -2.51 -4.43 -11.52
N THR A 125 -2.57 -5.32 -10.55
CA THR A 125 -2.26 -6.74 -10.78
C THR A 125 -3.39 -7.40 -11.59
N GLU A 126 -3.15 -8.58 -12.16
CA GLU A 126 -4.18 -9.32 -12.91
C GLU A 126 -5.47 -9.51 -12.10
N LYS A 127 -5.35 -9.90 -10.83
CA LYS A 127 -6.49 -10.04 -9.92
C LYS A 127 -7.19 -8.71 -9.59
N GLN A 128 -6.44 -7.62 -9.50
CA GLN A 128 -7.02 -6.29 -9.30
C GLN A 128 -7.72 -5.79 -10.57
N GLN A 129 -7.27 -6.24 -11.75
CA GLN A 129 -7.93 -5.95 -13.02
C GLN A 129 -9.29 -6.65 -13.12
N GLU A 130 -9.42 -7.90 -12.64
CA GLU A 130 -10.73 -8.57 -12.55
C GLU A 130 -11.74 -7.74 -11.73
N LEU A 131 -11.29 -7.14 -10.62
CA LEU A 131 -12.13 -6.26 -9.81
C LEU A 131 -12.47 -4.95 -10.55
N TYR A 132 -11.52 -4.39 -11.29
CA TYR A 132 -11.75 -3.22 -12.14
C TYR A 132 -12.76 -3.49 -13.24
N ASP A 133 -12.76 -4.68 -13.84
CA ASP A 133 -13.72 -5.04 -14.89
C ASP A 133 -15.17 -5.14 -14.36
N ILE A 134 -15.33 -5.34 -13.05
CA ILE A 134 -16.64 -5.37 -12.36
C ILE A 134 -17.05 -3.98 -11.87
N LEU A 135 -16.16 -3.27 -11.15
CA LEU A 135 -16.47 -1.98 -10.52
C LEU A 135 -16.28 -0.80 -11.45
N GLY A 136 -15.29 -0.86 -12.35
CA GLY A 136 -14.81 0.28 -13.11
C GLY A 136 -14.25 1.39 -12.22
N ASP A 137 -14.34 2.63 -12.72
CA ASP A 137 -13.87 3.84 -12.04
C ASP A 137 -14.90 4.39 -11.03
N VAL A 138 -15.50 3.49 -10.23
CA VAL A 138 -16.47 3.89 -9.22
C VAL A 138 -15.76 4.58 -8.06
N ASN A 139 -16.36 5.68 -7.60
CA ASN A 139 -15.92 6.39 -6.42
C ASN A 139 -15.86 5.45 -5.18
N PRO A 140 -14.74 5.40 -4.44
CA PRO A 140 -14.57 4.53 -3.28
C PRO A 140 -15.66 4.67 -2.21
N GLU A 141 -16.08 5.89 -1.88
CA GLU A 141 -17.13 6.14 -0.89
C GLU A 141 -18.49 5.61 -1.37
N TYR A 142 -18.77 5.74 -2.66
CA TYR A 142 -19.97 5.20 -3.28
C TYR A 142 -19.96 3.67 -3.23
N ALA A 143 -18.88 3.02 -3.67
CA ALA A 143 -18.75 1.57 -3.59
C ALA A 143 -18.90 1.07 -2.15
N LEU A 144 -18.18 1.70 -1.20
CA LEU A 144 -18.21 1.32 0.20
C LEU A 144 -19.62 1.45 0.79
N LYS A 145 -20.40 2.46 0.40
CA LYS A 145 -21.81 2.61 0.81
C LYS A 145 -22.66 1.39 0.45
N TYR A 146 -22.60 0.90 -0.78
CA TYR A 146 -23.43 -0.24 -1.20
C TYR A 146 -22.89 -1.57 -0.65
N MET A 147 -21.57 -1.75 -0.67
CA MET A 147 -20.92 -2.94 -0.12
C MET A 147 -21.24 -3.12 1.36
N THR A 148 -20.99 -2.10 2.20
CA THR A 148 -21.25 -2.24 3.64
C THR A 148 -22.74 -2.30 3.96
N ALA A 149 -23.61 -1.62 3.19
CA ALA A 149 -25.05 -1.77 3.35
C ALA A 149 -25.54 -3.20 3.06
N PHE A 150 -24.91 -3.90 2.13
CA PHE A 150 -25.16 -5.33 1.91
C PHE A 150 -24.64 -6.17 3.08
N LEU A 151 -23.38 -5.97 3.49
CA LEU A 151 -22.75 -6.72 4.57
C LEU A 151 -23.48 -6.57 5.91
N LEU A 152 -23.98 -5.37 6.24
CA LEU A 152 -24.74 -5.13 7.47
C LEU A 152 -26.06 -5.90 7.55
N LYS A 153 -26.58 -6.44 6.43
CA LYS A 153 -27.75 -7.34 6.48
C LYS A 153 -27.44 -8.63 7.25
N PHE A 154 -26.17 -9.02 7.35
CA PHE A 154 -25.73 -10.17 8.15
C PHE A 154 -25.84 -9.96 9.67
N LEU A 155 -26.16 -8.75 10.13
CA LEU A 155 -26.56 -8.53 11.52
C LEU A 155 -27.83 -9.32 11.89
N LYS A 156 -28.74 -9.50 10.93
CA LYS A 156 -30.08 -10.06 11.15
C LYS A 156 -30.27 -11.46 10.59
N LYS A 157 -29.44 -11.87 9.63
CA LYS A 157 -29.59 -13.12 8.87
C LYS A 157 -28.22 -13.70 8.57
N ASP A 158 -28.06 -15.01 8.70
CA ASP A 158 -26.77 -15.64 8.38
C ASP A 158 -26.63 -15.94 6.88
N GLN A 159 -27.74 -15.95 6.14
CA GLN A 159 -27.78 -16.18 4.69
C GLN A 159 -28.60 -15.09 3.98
N LEU A 160 -28.06 -14.58 2.87
CA LEU A 160 -28.71 -13.56 2.04
C LEU A 160 -28.96 -14.07 0.62
N MET A 161 -30.08 -13.70 0.02
CA MET A 161 -30.40 -14.02 -1.37
C MET A 161 -30.50 -12.73 -2.16
N GLN A 162 -29.82 -12.68 -3.31
CA GLN A 162 -29.85 -11.54 -4.22
C GLN A 162 -30.49 -11.96 -5.53
N LYS A 163 -31.62 -11.33 -5.90
CA LYS A 163 -32.40 -11.69 -7.09
C LYS A 163 -31.89 -11.05 -8.39
N CYS A 164 -31.25 -9.90 -8.28
CA CYS A 164 -30.70 -9.15 -9.41
C CYS A 164 -29.19 -9.03 -9.26
N ARG A 165 -28.46 -9.12 -10.37
CA ARG A 165 -27.01 -8.90 -10.39
C ARG A 165 -26.66 -7.54 -9.81
N ASP A 166 -25.68 -7.51 -8.91
CA ASP A 166 -25.23 -6.31 -8.21
C ASP A 166 -23.71 -6.32 -8.19
N ILE A 167 -23.10 -5.37 -8.89
CA ILE A 167 -21.64 -5.30 -9.06
C ILE A 167 -20.91 -5.18 -7.72
N PHE A 168 -21.55 -4.61 -6.69
CA PHE A 168 -20.96 -4.51 -5.36
C PHE A 168 -20.95 -5.85 -4.65
N VAL A 169 -21.98 -6.67 -4.85
CA VAL A 169 -22.04 -8.04 -4.33
C VAL A 169 -21.05 -8.92 -5.10
N ASP A 170 -21.01 -8.83 -6.43
CA ASP A 170 -20.05 -9.56 -7.27
C ASP A 170 -18.60 -9.27 -6.83
N SER A 171 -18.31 -7.99 -6.55
CA SER A 171 -17.00 -7.56 -6.05
C SER A 171 -16.67 -8.11 -4.67
N LEU A 172 -17.64 -8.15 -3.75
CA LEU A 172 -17.45 -8.73 -2.41
C LEU A 172 -17.17 -10.24 -2.48
N VAL A 173 -17.74 -10.96 -3.45
CA VAL A 173 -17.41 -12.37 -3.71
C VAL A 173 -15.97 -12.52 -4.19
N VAL A 174 -15.60 -11.71 -5.18
CA VAL A 174 -14.25 -11.70 -5.80
C VAL A 174 -13.17 -11.36 -4.77
N LEU A 175 -13.46 -10.43 -3.86
CA LEU A 175 -12.59 -10.05 -2.74
C LEU A 175 -12.61 -11.04 -1.57
N GLY A 176 -13.49 -12.04 -1.57
CA GLY A 176 -13.58 -13.06 -0.53
C GLY A 176 -14.27 -12.61 0.76
N TYR A 177 -15.02 -11.50 0.76
CA TYR A 177 -15.86 -11.11 1.90
C TYR A 177 -17.03 -12.06 2.11
N ILE A 178 -17.59 -12.56 1.01
CA ILE A 178 -18.75 -13.45 0.99
C ILE A 178 -18.53 -14.60 0.01
N VAL A 179 -19.22 -15.70 0.25
CA VAL A 179 -19.22 -16.87 -0.63
C VAL A 179 -20.65 -17.27 -0.96
N GLN A 180 -20.88 -17.78 -2.17
CA GLN A 180 -22.17 -18.34 -2.55
C GLN A 180 -22.20 -19.83 -2.20
N ASN A 181 -23.22 -20.25 -1.45
CA ASN A 181 -23.45 -21.64 -1.08
C ASN A 181 -24.18 -22.42 -2.20
N GLU A 182 -24.35 -23.74 -2.00
CA GLU A 182 -24.99 -24.63 -2.98
C GLU A 182 -26.44 -24.22 -3.33
N ASP A 183 -27.15 -23.58 -2.38
CA ASP A 183 -28.51 -23.06 -2.57
C ASP A 183 -28.55 -21.71 -3.30
N GLY A 184 -27.39 -21.18 -3.72
CA GLY A 184 -27.27 -19.89 -4.37
C GLY A 184 -27.39 -18.69 -3.43
N LYS A 185 -27.34 -18.88 -2.12
CA LYS A 185 -27.35 -17.81 -1.11
C LYS A 185 -25.94 -17.41 -0.72
N TYR A 186 -25.78 -16.16 -0.29
CA TYR A 186 -24.51 -15.61 0.18
C TYR A 186 -24.37 -15.76 1.69
N GLU A 187 -23.17 -16.16 2.10
CA GLU A 187 -22.72 -16.29 3.48
C GLU A 187 -21.45 -15.46 3.68
N LEU A 188 -21.23 -14.96 4.90
CA LEU A 188 -19.97 -14.30 5.24
C LEU A 188 -18.83 -15.32 5.24
N ALA A 189 -17.74 -14.99 4.54
CA ALA A 189 -16.52 -15.80 4.53
C ALA A 189 -15.44 -15.24 5.49
N ILE A 190 -15.77 -14.16 6.20
CA ILE A 190 -14.86 -13.40 7.06
C ILE A 190 -15.45 -13.20 8.45
N ASP A 191 -14.59 -12.81 9.39
CA ASP A 191 -15.01 -12.51 10.76
C ASP A 191 -15.77 -11.19 10.83
N PHE A 192 -16.88 -11.19 11.59
CA PHE A 192 -17.73 -10.02 11.77
C PHE A 192 -18.01 -9.75 13.25
N ASP A 193 -17.44 -8.66 13.75
CA ASP A 193 -17.77 -8.08 15.05
C ASP A 193 -19.05 -7.24 14.93
N LYS A 194 -20.16 -7.79 15.44
CA LYS A 194 -21.49 -7.17 15.40
C LYS A 194 -21.62 -5.96 16.33
N GLU A 195 -20.82 -5.87 17.40
CA GLU A 195 -20.88 -4.75 18.33
C GLU A 195 -20.19 -3.52 17.75
N ARG A 196 -19.03 -3.73 17.11
CA ARG A 196 -18.24 -2.67 16.47
C ARG A 196 -18.59 -2.43 15.01
N LEU A 197 -19.47 -3.24 14.44
CA LEU A 197 -19.79 -3.25 13.00
C LEU A 197 -18.53 -3.39 12.13
N THR A 198 -17.60 -4.24 12.58
CA THR A 198 -16.26 -4.37 11.98
C THR A 198 -16.09 -5.74 11.33
N PHE A 199 -15.69 -5.74 10.07
CA PHE A 199 -15.45 -6.93 9.25
C PHE A 199 -13.95 -7.12 9.04
N TYR A 200 -13.41 -8.30 9.34
CA TYR A 200 -11.97 -8.56 9.27
C TYR A 200 -11.64 -9.54 8.15
N LEU A 201 -10.96 -9.05 7.10
CA LEU A 201 -10.42 -9.85 6.02
C LEU A 201 -8.98 -10.29 6.38
N ALA A 202 -8.78 -11.60 6.50
CA ALA A 202 -7.53 -12.22 6.92
C ALA A 202 -6.40 -12.12 5.88
#